data_AF-A0A922I994-F1
#
_entry.id   AF-A0A922I994-F1
#
_cell.length_a   1.000
_cell.length_b   1.000
_cell.length_c   1.000
_cell.angle_alpha   90.00
_cell.angle_beta   90.00
_cell.angle_gamma   90.00
#
_symmetry.space_group_name_H-M   'P 1'
#
loop_
_entity.id
_entity.type
_entity.pdbx_description
1 polymer ?
#
loop_
_entity_poly.entity_id
_entity_poly.type
_entity_poly.pdbx_seq_one_letter_code
_entity_poly.pdbx_strand_id
1 'polypeptide(L)'
;MIIIVPDSIIINRTGDMMKKIFGYNTWQWLYFLIASAQLITIFVLTLLNLKELIDLKELMSSSFVVNATILIICVISISFLACGIFGFKQNEICLFLLAMSLCCFYIAIEFAFTVQYNSTIKLARLCIALSLTSILLISSKTVAIYSEEYSIIGVSPTLLSMYKLQCFFLVLLKFDFLCAVSFALFNIGVPRDEPSWQFIAMSIFILISIIHWIIGRYAVIKEIQSFLLVFITISTLSLLWIPLQLVTLETCFRFDHCINSILLLSYGSLVSALILIIVRIWMFMQLLKVYKNFGYGLADSAFIGLVSETTRLLMRSSTYRQSIDCL
;
A
#
# COMPACT_ATOMS: atom_id res chain seq x y z
N MET A 1 -14.38 -14.45 18.81
CA MET A 1 -14.99 -13.15 19.13
C MET A 1 -13.91 -12.32 19.82
N ILE A 2 -13.30 -11.38 19.09
CA ILE A 2 -12.24 -10.52 19.63
C ILE A 2 -12.96 -9.46 20.46
N ILE A 3 -12.77 -9.50 21.79
CA ILE A 3 -13.27 -8.43 22.66
C ILE A 3 -12.27 -7.29 22.53
N ILE A 4 -12.62 -6.29 21.73
CA ILE A 4 -11.97 -4.99 21.75
C ILE A 4 -12.46 -4.32 23.02
N VAL A 5 -11.65 -4.34 24.08
CA VAL A 5 -11.92 -3.54 25.27
C VAL A 5 -11.55 -2.10 24.91
N PRO A 6 -12.49 -1.14 24.94
CA PRO A 6 -12.12 0.26 24.81
C PRO A 6 -11.28 0.66 26.02
N ASP A 7 -10.11 1.28 25.77
CA ASP A 7 -9.17 1.82 26.76
C ASP A 7 -9.77 2.98 27.57
N SER A 8 -10.85 2.75 28.31
CA SER A 8 -11.45 3.76 29.18
C SER A 8 -10.96 3.68 30.63
N ILE A 9 -10.04 2.77 31.01
CA ILE A 9 -9.73 2.54 32.45
C ILE A 9 -8.22 2.43 32.79
N ILE A 10 -7.28 2.89 31.96
CA ILE A 10 -5.88 3.02 32.42
C ILE A 10 -5.39 4.46 32.24
N ILE A 11 -5.62 5.23 33.30
CA ILE A 11 -5.08 6.58 33.50
C ILE A 11 -3.72 6.47 34.19
N ASN A 12 -2.80 7.31 33.69
CA ASN A 12 -1.51 7.76 34.25
C ASN A 12 -0.25 6.93 33.96
N ARG A 13 0.53 7.43 32.99
CA ARG A 13 1.76 8.18 33.31
C ARG A 13 2.13 9.18 32.20
N THR A 14 2.31 10.43 32.64
CA THR A 14 2.98 11.58 32.01
C THR A 14 2.39 12.16 30.70
N GLY A 15 1.56 13.21 30.86
CA GLY A 15 1.91 14.51 30.25
C GLY A 15 1.28 14.91 28.92
N ASP A 16 0.18 14.31 28.46
CA ASP A 16 -0.63 14.91 27.38
C ASP A 16 -2.10 14.48 27.49
N MET A 17 -2.93 15.31 28.12
CA MET A 17 -4.39 15.22 28.00
C MET A 17 -4.81 15.72 26.61
N MET A 18 -4.46 14.98 25.57
CA MET A 18 -5.08 15.22 24.27
C MET A 18 -6.53 14.76 24.32
N LYS A 19 -7.45 15.71 24.12
CA LYS A 19 -8.88 15.42 23.99
C LYS A 19 -9.08 14.42 22.85
N LYS A 20 -9.52 13.21 23.19
CA LYS A 20 -10.00 12.23 22.22
C LYS A 20 -11.35 12.71 21.69
N ILE A 21 -11.46 12.94 20.39
CA ILE A 21 -12.73 13.28 19.72
C ILE A 21 -13.15 12.02 18.94
N PHE A 22 -14.32 11.47 19.25
CA PHE A 22 -14.79 10.19 18.70
C PHE A 22 -13.81 9.01 18.87
N GLY A 23 -13.03 9.00 19.95
CA GLY A 23 -12.05 7.94 20.23
C GLY A 23 -10.69 8.10 19.53
N TYR A 24 -10.51 9.12 18.68
CA TYR A 24 -9.26 9.42 17.99
C TYR A 24 -8.55 10.65 18.58
N ASN A 25 -7.22 10.67 18.49
CA ASN A 25 -6.40 11.80 18.93
C ASN A 25 -6.51 12.98 17.94
N THR A 26 -6.38 14.22 18.43
CA THR A 26 -6.42 15.42 17.58
C THR A 26 -5.41 15.39 16.43
N TRP A 27 -4.21 14.83 16.65
CA TRP A 27 -3.20 14.67 15.59
C TRP A 27 -3.62 13.68 14.50
N GLN A 28 -4.36 12.62 14.83
CA GLN A 28 -4.88 11.67 13.84
C GLN A 28 -5.95 12.33 12.96
N TRP A 29 -6.83 13.14 13.56
CA TRP A 29 -7.80 13.95 12.81
C TRP A 29 -7.12 14.98 11.91
N LEU A 30 -6.11 15.68 12.42
CA LEU A 30 -5.35 16.65 11.63
C LEU A 30 -4.63 15.97 10.45
N TYR A 31 -4.01 14.81 10.68
CA TYR A 31 -3.40 14.02 9.61
C TYR A 31 -4.43 13.56 8.58
N PHE A 32 -5.59 13.05 9.02
CA PHE A 32 -6.68 12.66 8.13
C PHE A 32 -7.16 13.83 7.25
N LEU A 33 -7.32 15.01 7.84
CA LEU A 33 -7.75 16.21 7.11
C LEU A 33 -6.72 16.62 6.06
N ILE A 34 -5.42 16.67 6.41
CA ILE A 34 -4.36 17.02 5.46
C ILE A 34 -4.26 15.96 4.35
N ALA A 35 -4.30 14.68 4.69
CA ALA A 35 -4.21 13.58 3.74
C ALA A 35 -5.40 13.54 2.78
N SER A 36 -6.60 13.75 3.30
CA SER A 36 -7.82 13.84 2.50
C SER A 36 -7.79 15.07 1.59
N ALA A 37 -7.37 16.23 2.10
CA ALA A 37 -7.23 17.44 1.30
C ALA A 37 -6.21 17.27 0.17
N GLN A 38 -5.07 16.62 0.44
CA GLN A 38 -4.08 16.31 -0.59
C GLN A 38 -4.65 15.39 -1.68
N LEU A 39 -5.31 14.30 -1.28
CA LEU A 39 -5.89 13.35 -2.21
C LEU A 39 -6.96 14.00 -3.09
N ILE A 40 -7.88 14.76 -2.48
CA ILE A 40 -8.91 15.51 -3.19
C ILE A 40 -8.29 16.53 -4.15
N THR A 41 -7.27 17.27 -3.72
CA THR A 41 -6.64 18.29 -4.56
C THR A 41 -5.95 17.68 -5.77
N ILE A 42 -5.16 16.62 -5.59
CA ILE A 42 -4.52 15.91 -6.71
C ILE A 42 -5.57 15.29 -7.63
N PHE A 43 -6.62 14.68 -7.07
CA PHE A 43 -7.70 14.07 -7.84
C PHE A 43 -8.44 15.10 -8.70
N VAL A 44 -8.85 16.23 -8.12
CA VAL A 44 -9.56 17.31 -8.84
C VAL A 44 -8.68 17.95 -9.90
N LEU A 45 -7.43 18.30 -9.58
CA LEU A 45 -6.51 18.89 -10.57
C LEU A 45 -6.21 17.92 -11.73
N THR A 46 -6.13 16.62 -11.45
CA THR A 46 -5.92 15.60 -12.49
C THR A 46 -7.16 15.38 -13.33
N LEU A 47 -8.36 15.43 -12.75
CA LEU A 47 -9.62 15.42 -13.50
C LEU A 47 -9.79 16.65 -14.40
N LEU A 48 -9.40 17.84 -13.93
CA LEU A 48 -9.42 19.05 -14.74
C LEU A 48 -8.48 18.92 -15.95
N ASN A 49 -7.25 18.45 -15.75
CA ASN A 49 -6.32 18.17 -16.85
C ASN A 49 -6.89 17.11 -17.82
N LEU A 50 -7.53 16.05 -17.31
CA LEU A 50 -8.12 15.02 -18.15
C LEU A 50 -9.29 15.57 -18.98
N LYS A 51 -10.12 16.43 -18.39
CA LYS A 51 -11.23 17.10 -19.09
C LYS A 51 -10.71 17.97 -20.22
N GLU A 52 -9.67 18.78 -19.97
CA GLU A 52 -9.04 19.59 -21.02
C GLU A 52 -8.52 18.72 -22.18
N LEU A 53 -7.89 17.58 -21.88
CA LEU A 53 -7.41 16.63 -22.91
C LEU A 53 -8.56 16.01 -23.71
N ILE A 54 -9.70 15.70 -23.07
CA ILE A 54 -10.89 15.18 -23.74
C ILE A 54 -11.52 16.24 -24.65
N ASP A 55 -11.63 17.49 -24.16
CA ASP A 55 -12.18 18.61 -24.93
C ASP A 55 -11.32 18.91 -26.17
N LEU A 56 -10.01 18.70 -26.08
CA LEU A 56 -9.04 18.79 -27.20
C LEU A 56 -9.04 17.56 -28.12
N LYS A 57 -9.85 16.53 -27.84
CA LYS A 57 -9.91 15.24 -28.57
C LYS A 57 -8.59 14.45 -28.57
N GLU A 58 -7.71 14.67 -27.59
CA GLU A 58 -6.46 13.94 -27.42
C GLU A 58 -6.67 12.67 -26.57
N LEU A 59 -7.68 11.86 -26.92
CA LEU A 59 -7.90 10.56 -26.28
C LEU A 59 -6.71 9.63 -26.59
N MET A 60 -6.25 8.91 -25.57
CA MET A 60 -5.09 8.00 -25.64
C MET A 60 -3.74 8.68 -25.88
N SER A 61 -3.64 10.00 -25.71
CA SER A 61 -2.34 10.68 -25.68
C SER A 61 -1.48 10.20 -24.49
N SER A 62 -0.17 10.41 -24.57
CA SER A 62 0.74 10.05 -23.48
C SER A 62 0.36 10.72 -22.15
N SER A 63 -0.03 11.99 -22.19
CA SER A 63 -0.54 12.72 -21.04
C SER A 63 -1.85 12.14 -20.51
N PHE A 64 -2.76 11.68 -21.38
CA PHE A 64 -3.98 11.03 -20.95
C PHE A 64 -3.68 9.77 -20.12
N VAL A 65 -2.75 8.92 -20.59
CA VAL A 65 -2.36 7.68 -19.89
C VAL A 65 -1.73 7.97 -18.52
N VAL A 66 -0.86 8.97 -18.43
CA VAL A 66 -0.24 9.36 -17.15
C VAL A 66 -1.31 9.86 -16.17
N ASN A 67 -2.20 10.74 -16.61
CA ASN A 67 -3.29 11.26 -15.78
C ASN A 67 -4.26 10.15 -15.33
N ALA A 68 -4.61 9.21 -16.21
CA ALA A 68 -5.41 8.04 -15.86
C ALA A 68 -4.71 7.16 -14.81
N THR A 69 -3.40 6.97 -14.93
CA THR A 69 -2.60 6.20 -13.96
C THR A 69 -2.59 6.88 -12.59
N ILE A 70 -2.38 8.19 -12.54
CA ILE A 70 -2.46 8.97 -11.29
C ILE A 70 -3.84 8.86 -10.63
N LEU A 71 -4.92 8.94 -11.42
CA LEU A 71 -6.29 8.79 -10.89
C LEU A 71 -6.52 7.41 -10.26
N ILE A 72 -6.07 6.34 -10.92
CA ILE A 72 -6.19 4.98 -10.38
C ILE A 72 -5.41 4.84 -9.07
N ILE A 73 -4.21 5.41 -8.97
CA ILE A 73 -3.45 5.41 -7.72
C ILE A 73 -4.19 6.19 -6.64
N CYS A 74 -4.76 7.36 -6.94
CA CYS A 74 -5.56 8.12 -5.98
C CYS A 74 -6.75 7.29 -5.46
N VAL A 75 -7.50 6.62 -6.33
CA VAL A 75 -8.65 5.79 -5.94
C VAL A 75 -8.23 4.65 -5.02
N ILE A 76 -7.15 3.93 -5.36
CA ILE A 76 -6.62 2.84 -4.52
C ILE A 76 -6.14 3.40 -3.16
N SER A 77 -5.50 4.57 -3.17
CA SER A 77 -4.95 5.21 -1.97
C SER A 77 -6.01 5.62 -0.94
N ILE A 78 -7.25 5.89 -1.36
CA ILE A 78 -8.38 6.12 -0.43
C ILE A 78 -8.54 4.93 0.52
N SER A 79 -8.41 3.71 0.00
CA SER A 79 -8.53 2.50 0.81
C SER A 79 -7.42 2.38 1.85
N PHE A 80 -6.19 2.81 1.53
CA PHE A 80 -5.04 2.81 2.45
C PHE A 80 -5.22 3.85 3.55
N LEU A 81 -5.68 5.05 3.19
CA LEU A 81 -5.94 6.11 4.16
C LEU A 81 -7.01 5.69 5.17
N ALA A 82 -8.14 5.16 4.68
CA ALA A 82 -9.23 4.69 5.52
C ALA A 82 -8.78 3.52 6.42
N CYS A 83 -8.11 2.51 5.86
CA CYS A 83 -7.64 1.36 6.63
C CYS A 83 -6.55 1.71 7.64
N GLY A 84 -5.68 2.68 7.32
CA GLY A 84 -4.61 3.11 8.22
C GLY A 84 -5.10 3.89 9.41
N ILE A 85 -5.95 4.89 9.19
CA ILE A 85 -6.40 5.77 10.28
C ILE A 85 -7.49 5.10 11.11
N PHE A 86 -8.54 4.57 10.48
CA PHE A 86 -9.64 3.96 11.23
C PHE A 86 -9.27 2.58 11.81
N GLY A 87 -8.36 1.86 11.15
CA GLY A 87 -7.85 0.57 11.63
C GLY A 87 -6.67 0.68 12.60
N PHE A 88 -6.21 1.90 12.92
CA PHE A 88 -4.99 2.15 13.72
C PHE A 88 -3.74 1.43 13.19
N LYS A 89 -3.66 1.25 11.87
CA LYS A 89 -2.61 0.49 11.20
C LYS A 89 -1.48 1.37 10.69
N GLN A 90 -0.38 1.46 11.44
CA GLN A 90 0.78 2.27 11.07
C GLN A 90 1.36 1.86 9.72
N ASN A 91 1.38 0.57 9.41
CA ASN A 91 1.90 0.08 8.13
C ASN A 91 1.07 0.58 6.93
N GLU A 92 -0.25 0.70 7.07
CA GLU A 92 -1.14 1.22 6.01
C GLU A 92 -0.99 2.74 5.83
N ILE A 93 -0.68 3.48 6.91
CA ILE A 93 -0.33 4.92 6.83
C ILE A 93 0.97 5.09 6.03
N CYS A 94 1.98 4.25 6.27
CA CYS A 94 3.21 4.24 5.49
C CYS A 94 2.95 3.90 4.01
N LEU A 95 2.08 2.92 3.75
CA LEU A 95 1.67 2.56 2.39
C LEU A 95 0.99 3.71 1.65
N PHE A 96 0.11 4.45 2.33
CA PHE A 96 -0.49 5.66 1.78
C PHE A 96 0.57 6.69 1.36
N LEU A 97 1.56 6.96 2.20
CA LEU A 97 2.65 7.86 1.86
C LEU A 97 3.46 7.39 0.64
N LEU A 98 3.77 6.09 0.55
CA LEU A 98 4.47 5.53 -0.60
C LEU A 98 3.66 5.67 -1.90
N ALA A 99 2.34 5.48 -1.82
CA ALA A 99 1.45 5.71 -2.97
C ALA A 99 1.43 7.18 -3.38
N MET A 100 1.36 8.11 -2.43
CA MET A 100 1.39 9.55 -2.71
C MET A 100 2.74 10.03 -3.24
N SER A 101 3.86 9.47 -2.76
CA SER A 101 5.19 9.77 -3.31
C SER A 101 5.33 9.27 -4.75
N LEU A 102 4.75 8.10 -5.05
CA LEU A 102 4.70 7.55 -6.40
C LEU A 102 3.84 8.41 -7.34
N CYS A 103 2.70 8.93 -6.87
CA CYS A 103 1.93 9.96 -7.58
C CYS A 103 2.76 11.21 -7.88
N CYS A 104 3.46 11.76 -6.88
CA CYS A 104 4.30 12.95 -7.06
C CYS A 104 5.39 12.70 -8.12
N PHE A 105 5.97 11.51 -8.12
CA PHE A 105 6.98 11.12 -9.08
C PHE A 105 6.42 11.06 -10.51
N TYR A 106 5.23 10.49 -10.73
CA TYR A 106 4.59 10.50 -12.06
C TYR A 106 4.18 11.90 -12.52
N ILE A 107 3.70 12.76 -11.61
CA ILE A 107 3.42 14.17 -11.92
C ILE A 107 4.70 14.90 -12.34
N ALA A 108 5.83 14.61 -11.68
CA ALA A 108 7.12 15.19 -12.03
C ALA A 108 7.63 14.73 -13.40
N ILE A 109 7.47 13.43 -13.73
CA ILE A 109 7.79 12.90 -15.06
C ILE A 109 6.92 13.59 -16.12
N GLU A 110 5.61 13.70 -15.90
CA GLU A 110 4.71 14.38 -16.85
C GLU A 110 5.17 15.82 -17.11
N PHE A 111 5.48 16.57 -16.04
CA PHE A 111 5.96 17.94 -16.14
C PHE A 111 7.29 18.05 -16.89
N ALA A 112 8.22 17.11 -16.69
CA ALA A 112 9.53 17.13 -17.33
C ALA A 112 9.47 16.91 -18.85
N PHE A 113 8.52 16.08 -19.33
CA PHE A 113 8.46 15.67 -20.74
C PHE A 113 7.33 16.31 -21.55
N THR A 114 6.33 16.94 -20.94
CA THR A 114 5.33 17.73 -21.69
C THR A 114 5.70 19.21 -21.80
N VAL A 115 6.03 19.64 -23.03
CA VAL A 115 6.33 21.04 -23.36
C VAL A 115 5.05 21.85 -23.71
N GLN A 116 3.89 21.18 -23.90
CA GLN A 116 2.65 21.84 -24.34
C GLN A 116 1.48 21.83 -23.33
N TYR A 117 0.74 22.94 -23.38
CA TYR A 117 -0.52 23.34 -22.72
C TYR A 117 -0.53 23.47 -21.18
N ASN A 118 -1.06 24.63 -20.71
CA ASN A 118 -1.27 25.04 -19.32
C ASN A 118 -0.16 24.61 -18.34
N SER A 119 1.07 25.07 -18.60
CA SER A 119 2.23 24.87 -17.72
C SER A 119 1.95 25.30 -16.28
N THR A 120 1.06 26.29 -16.08
CA THR A 120 0.64 26.80 -14.77
C THR A 120 -0.14 25.78 -13.94
N ILE A 121 -1.12 25.07 -14.52
CA ILE A 121 -1.92 24.06 -13.78
C ILE A 121 -1.05 22.84 -13.46
N LYS A 122 -0.24 22.39 -14.44
CA LYS A 122 0.70 21.27 -14.24
C LYS A 122 1.74 21.60 -13.17
N LEU A 123 2.31 22.81 -13.19
CA LEU A 123 3.25 23.30 -12.18
C LEU A 123 2.59 23.45 -10.81
N ALA A 124 1.40 24.05 -10.74
CA ALA A 124 0.66 24.19 -9.49
C ALA A 124 0.36 22.82 -8.87
N ARG A 125 -0.06 21.84 -9.67
CA ARG A 125 -0.27 20.46 -9.23
C ARG A 125 1.01 19.84 -8.67
N LEU A 126 2.16 20.02 -9.34
CA LEU A 126 3.44 19.52 -8.86
C LEU A 126 3.86 20.18 -7.52
N CYS A 127 3.79 21.50 -7.42
CA CYS A 127 4.14 22.24 -6.20
C CYS A 127 3.24 21.86 -5.01
N ILE A 128 1.92 21.77 -5.25
CA ILE A 128 0.95 21.38 -4.22
C ILE A 128 1.18 19.92 -3.79
N ALA A 129 1.39 19.02 -4.75
CA ALA A 129 1.64 17.60 -4.44
C ALA A 129 2.92 17.42 -3.61
N LEU A 130 4.02 18.08 -3.98
CA LEU A 130 5.29 18.00 -3.25
C LEU A 130 5.21 18.62 -1.85
N SER A 131 4.61 19.81 -1.73
CA SER A 131 4.48 20.50 -0.44
C SER A 131 3.56 19.74 0.53
N LEU A 132 2.42 19.23 0.07
CA LEU A 132 1.53 18.44 0.93
C LEU A 132 2.14 17.09 1.30
N THR A 133 2.84 16.42 0.38
CA THR A 133 3.52 15.14 0.68
C THR A 133 4.62 15.32 1.72
N SER A 134 5.39 16.41 1.67
CA SER A 134 6.42 16.67 2.68
C SER A 134 5.81 16.97 4.06
N ILE A 135 4.71 17.72 4.13
CA ILE A 135 3.94 17.94 5.36
C ILE A 135 3.39 16.61 5.91
N LEU A 136 2.87 15.73 5.04
CA LEU A 136 2.40 14.41 5.43
C LEU A 136 3.51 13.51 5.96
N LEU A 137 4.70 13.56 5.39
CA LEU A 137 5.86 12.80 5.87
C LEU A 137 6.27 13.20 7.30
N ILE A 138 6.20 14.51 7.61
CA ILE A 138 6.50 15.01 8.95
C ILE A 138 5.41 14.59 9.94
N SER A 139 4.14 14.78 9.56
CA SER A 139 3.00 14.46 10.43
C SER A 139 2.74 12.96 10.59
N SER A 140 3.19 12.10 9.68
CA SER A 140 3.09 10.66 9.87
C SER A 140 3.98 10.16 11.00
N LYS A 141 5.13 10.80 11.24
CA LYS A 141 6.01 10.45 12.35
C LYS A 141 5.35 10.75 13.70
N THR A 142 4.60 11.84 13.79
CA THR A 142 3.87 12.19 15.02
C THR A 142 2.69 11.24 15.23
N VAL A 143 1.92 10.92 14.18
CA VAL A 143 0.82 9.95 14.27
C VAL A 143 1.31 8.54 14.59
N ALA A 144 2.45 8.12 14.04
CA ALA A 144 3.06 6.82 14.30
C ALA A 144 3.37 6.58 15.78
N ILE A 145 3.74 7.62 16.53
CA ILE A 145 4.01 7.53 17.98
C ILE A 145 2.72 7.21 18.75
N TYR A 146 1.57 7.70 18.29
CA TYR A 146 0.27 7.51 18.95
C TYR A 146 -0.57 6.37 18.37
N SER A 147 -0.13 5.76 17.26
CA SER A 147 -0.77 4.59 16.67
C SER A 147 -0.17 3.33 17.30
N GLU A 148 -0.55 3.02 18.53
CA GLU A 148 -0.22 1.74 19.15
C GLU A 148 -0.99 0.61 18.45
N GLU A 149 -0.46 0.14 17.32
CA GLU A 149 -1.09 -0.87 16.46
C GLU A 149 -1.15 -2.26 17.14
N TYR A 150 -0.45 -2.46 18.28
CA TYR A 150 -0.24 -3.79 18.86
C TYR A 150 -0.06 -3.80 20.39
N SER A 151 -1.03 -3.30 21.16
CA SER A 151 -1.15 -3.61 22.59
C SER A 151 -2.10 -4.81 22.77
N ILE A 152 -1.75 -5.98 22.21
CA ILE A 152 -2.52 -7.18 22.52
C ILE A 152 -2.17 -7.60 23.95
N ILE A 153 -3.01 -7.21 24.91
CA ILE A 153 -2.88 -7.56 26.32
C ILE A 153 -2.86 -9.10 26.42
N GLY A 154 -1.83 -9.66 27.09
CA GLY A 154 -1.69 -11.10 27.32
C GLY A 154 -0.89 -11.87 26.26
N VAL A 155 -0.35 -11.21 25.23
CA VAL A 155 0.43 -11.88 24.17
C VAL A 155 1.95 -11.75 24.40
N SER A 156 2.69 -12.83 24.14
CA SER A 156 4.14 -12.83 24.23
C SER A 156 4.77 -11.84 23.23
N PRO A 157 5.90 -11.19 23.58
CA PRO A 157 6.57 -10.23 22.69
C PRO A 157 7.05 -10.87 21.38
N THR A 158 7.30 -12.19 21.39
CA THR A 158 7.66 -12.97 20.20
C THR A 158 6.49 -13.14 19.24
N LEU A 159 5.28 -13.44 19.72
CA LEU A 159 4.12 -13.57 18.85
C LEU A 159 3.71 -12.21 18.25
N LEU A 160 3.87 -11.14 19.04
CA LEU A 160 3.66 -9.77 18.57
C LEU A 160 4.60 -9.40 17.41
N SER A 161 5.88 -9.80 17.49
CA SER A 161 6.85 -9.51 16.43
C SER A 161 6.57 -10.31 15.16
N MET A 162 6.12 -11.57 15.30
CA MET A 162 5.68 -12.39 14.16
C MET A 162 4.45 -11.80 13.47
N TYR A 163 3.46 -11.34 14.24
CA TYR A 163 2.26 -10.69 13.70
C TYR A 163 2.57 -9.38 12.97
N LYS A 164 3.46 -8.54 13.54
CA LYS A 164 3.93 -7.30 12.89
C LYS A 164 4.56 -7.58 11.53
N LEU A 165 5.38 -8.62 11.46
CA LEU A 165 6.03 -9.04 10.22
C LEU A 165 5.00 -9.53 9.17
N GLN A 166 3.99 -10.28 9.62
CA GLN A 166 2.87 -10.73 8.78
C GLN A 166 2.08 -9.55 8.22
N CYS A 167 1.72 -8.59 9.07
CA CYS A 167 1.01 -7.37 8.66
C CYS A 167 1.84 -6.54 7.67
N PHE A 168 3.14 -6.40 7.91
CA PHE A 168 4.05 -5.71 7.00
C PHE A 168 4.08 -6.36 5.61
N PHE A 169 4.14 -7.70 5.54
CA PHE A 169 4.07 -8.42 4.27
C PHE A 169 2.75 -8.18 3.53
N LEU A 170 1.61 -8.24 4.25
CA LEU A 170 0.29 -8.02 3.64
C LEU A 170 0.14 -6.61 3.06
N VAL A 171 0.71 -5.61 3.73
CA VAL A 171 0.76 -4.22 3.25
C VAL A 171 1.65 -4.11 2.01
N LEU A 172 2.82 -4.73 2.02
CA LEU A 172 3.73 -4.75 0.86
C LEU A 172 3.10 -5.43 -0.36
N LEU A 173 2.25 -6.44 -0.14
CA LEU A 173 1.50 -7.12 -1.21
C LEU A 173 0.46 -6.20 -1.87
N LYS A 174 -0.19 -5.31 -1.11
CA LYS A 174 -1.06 -4.27 -1.68
C LYS A 174 -0.25 -3.26 -2.52
N PHE A 175 0.96 -2.92 -2.06
CA PHE A 175 1.84 -2.01 -2.80
C PHE A 175 2.32 -2.61 -4.12
N ASP A 176 2.69 -3.90 -4.13
CA ASP A 176 3.05 -4.62 -5.35
C ASP A 176 1.91 -4.61 -6.37
N PHE A 177 0.67 -4.82 -5.93
CA PHE A 177 -0.49 -4.72 -6.80
C PHE A 177 -0.63 -3.31 -7.41
N LEU A 178 -0.47 -2.26 -6.62
CA LEU A 178 -0.49 -0.87 -7.10
C LEU A 178 0.60 -0.60 -8.16
N CYS A 179 1.82 -1.07 -7.89
CA CYS A 179 2.95 -0.94 -8.83
C CYS A 179 2.72 -1.73 -10.12
N ALA A 180 2.14 -2.93 -10.02
CA ALA A 180 1.81 -3.78 -11.16
C ALA A 180 0.75 -3.15 -12.07
N VAL A 181 -0.30 -2.58 -11.48
CA VAL A 181 -1.32 -1.81 -12.22
C VAL A 181 -0.71 -0.59 -12.90
N SER A 182 0.14 0.15 -12.19
CA SER A 182 0.83 1.31 -12.75
C SER A 182 1.70 0.93 -13.95
N PHE A 183 2.51 -0.13 -13.83
CA PHE A 183 3.32 -0.66 -14.93
C PHE A 183 2.47 -1.09 -16.12
N ALA A 184 1.36 -1.79 -15.90
CA ALA A 184 0.46 -2.23 -16.96
C ALA A 184 -0.13 -1.04 -17.74
N LEU A 185 -0.56 0.01 -17.04
CA LEU A 185 -1.15 1.21 -17.67
C LEU A 185 -0.14 1.98 -18.51
N PHE A 186 1.08 2.20 -18.01
CA PHE A 186 2.13 2.83 -18.81
C PHE A 186 2.46 2.01 -20.04
N ASN A 187 2.51 0.67 -19.92
CA ASN A 187 2.74 -0.18 -21.07
C ASN A 187 1.59 -0.11 -22.07
N ILE A 188 0.31 -0.09 -21.68
CA ILE A 188 -0.81 0.05 -22.62
C ILE A 188 -0.69 1.33 -23.46
N GLY A 189 -0.16 2.41 -22.88
CA GLY A 189 0.02 3.68 -23.58
C GLY A 189 1.12 3.70 -24.65
N VAL A 190 2.13 2.82 -24.54
CA VAL A 190 3.27 2.81 -25.48
C VAL A 190 2.80 2.31 -26.85
N PRO A 191 2.98 3.08 -27.94
CA PRO A 191 2.60 2.65 -29.27
C PRO A 191 3.46 1.47 -29.72
N ARG A 192 2.82 0.41 -30.22
CA ARG A 192 3.46 -0.78 -30.80
C ARG A 192 2.74 -1.21 -32.08
N ASP A 193 3.41 -2.05 -32.86
CA ASP A 193 2.91 -2.57 -34.13
C ASP A 193 1.57 -3.32 -33.98
N GLU A 194 1.37 -4.03 -32.86
CA GLU A 194 0.13 -4.74 -32.53
C GLU A 194 -0.50 -4.26 -31.21
N PRO A 195 -1.27 -3.15 -31.22
CA PRO A 195 -1.81 -2.55 -30.00
C PRO A 195 -2.88 -3.41 -29.32
N SER A 196 -3.63 -4.21 -30.08
CA SER A 196 -4.66 -5.11 -29.55
C SER A 196 -4.07 -6.22 -28.67
N TRP A 197 -2.96 -6.83 -29.12
CA TRP A 197 -2.28 -7.87 -28.35
C TRP A 197 -1.70 -7.33 -27.05
N GLN A 198 -1.14 -6.12 -27.07
CA GLN A 198 -0.61 -5.44 -25.89
C GLN A 198 -1.69 -5.14 -24.86
N PHE A 199 -2.87 -4.66 -25.30
CA PHE A 199 -4.00 -4.44 -24.41
C PHE A 199 -4.47 -5.73 -23.73
N ILE A 200 -4.57 -6.82 -24.50
CA ILE A 200 -4.94 -8.15 -23.98
C ILE A 200 -3.88 -8.65 -22.98
N ALA A 201 -2.60 -8.58 -23.35
CA ALA A 201 -1.49 -9.02 -22.51
C ALA A 201 -1.43 -8.27 -21.18
N MET A 202 -1.60 -6.94 -21.20
CA MET A 202 -1.60 -6.12 -19.98
C MET A 202 -2.84 -6.35 -19.12
N SER A 203 -4.00 -6.61 -19.73
CA SER A 203 -5.21 -7.01 -19.01
C SER A 203 -5.04 -8.36 -18.29
N ILE A 204 -4.44 -9.35 -18.97
CA ILE A 204 -4.07 -10.64 -18.36
C ILE A 204 -3.06 -10.44 -17.23
N PHE A 205 -2.07 -9.56 -17.41
CA PHE A 205 -1.08 -9.24 -16.37
C PHE A 205 -1.72 -8.64 -15.10
N ILE A 206 -2.68 -7.73 -15.25
CA ILE A 206 -3.45 -7.19 -14.11
C ILE A 206 -4.22 -8.31 -13.43
N LEU A 207 -4.88 -9.20 -14.19
CA LEU A 207 -5.63 -10.33 -13.64
C LEU A 207 -4.73 -11.30 -12.87
N ILE A 208 -3.56 -11.63 -13.41
CA ILE A 208 -2.54 -12.43 -12.71
C ILE A 208 -2.10 -11.71 -11.42
N SER A 209 -1.95 -10.39 -11.45
CA SER A 209 -1.58 -9.60 -10.26
C SER A 209 -2.67 -9.63 -9.17
N ILE A 210 -3.95 -9.64 -9.54
CA ILE A 210 -5.08 -9.84 -8.60
C ILE A 210 -5.01 -11.24 -7.99
N ILE A 211 -4.83 -12.28 -8.81
CA ILE A 211 -4.69 -13.67 -8.33
C ILE A 211 -3.49 -13.78 -7.38
N HIS A 212 -2.35 -13.20 -7.74
CA HIS A 212 -1.14 -13.15 -6.93
C HIS A 212 -1.40 -12.49 -5.57
N TRP A 213 -2.09 -11.35 -5.54
CA TRP A 213 -2.48 -10.67 -4.30
C TRP A 213 -3.39 -11.54 -3.42
N ILE A 214 -4.40 -12.18 -4.01
CA ILE A 214 -5.33 -13.05 -3.29
C ILE A 214 -4.59 -14.26 -2.70
N ILE A 215 -3.82 -14.98 -3.51
CA ILE A 215 -3.08 -16.17 -3.08
C ILE A 215 -2.06 -15.81 -2.00
N GLY A 216 -1.27 -14.75 -2.19
CA GLY A 216 -0.28 -14.31 -1.20
C GLY A 216 -0.90 -13.96 0.15
N ARG A 217 -2.06 -13.28 0.12
CA ARG A 217 -2.83 -12.98 1.34
C ARG A 217 -3.29 -14.25 2.04
N TYR A 218 -3.89 -15.19 1.32
CA TYR A 218 -4.39 -16.44 1.91
C TYR A 218 -3.24 -17.32 2.42
N ALA A 219 -2.14 -17.45 1.66
CA ALA A 219 -0.97 -18.23 2.04
C ALA A 219 -0.40 -17.78 3.38
N VAL A 220 -0.29 -16.47 3.59
CA VAL A 220 0.29 -15.90 4.81
C VAL A 220 -0.69 -15.86 5.97
N ILE A 221 -1.99 -15.62 5.74
CA ILE A 221 -3.00 -15.63 6.83
C ILE A 221 -3.26 -17.03 7.35
N LYS A 222 -3.32 -18.03 6.46
CA LYS A 222 -3.63 -19.41 6.81
C LYS A 222 -2.39 -20.30 6.96
N GLU A 223 -1.20 -19.76 6.74
CA GLU A 223 0.08 -20.47 6.82
C GLU A 223 0.15 -21.71 5.92
N ILE A 224 -0.51 -21.68 4.76
CA ILE A 224 -0.61 -22.83 3.84
C ILE A 224 0.61 -22.86 2.91
N GLN A 225 1.48 -23.87 3.10
CA GLN A 225 2.71 -24.05 2.32
C GLN A 225 2.47 -24.25 0.82
N SER A 226 1.42 -24.98 0.43
CA SER A 226 1.10 -25.20 -0.99
C SER A 226 0.77 -23.90 -1.72
N PHE A 227 0.01 -22.99 -1.08
CA PHE A 227 -0.30 -21.68 -1.65
C PHE A 227 0.94 -20.77 -1.70
N LEU A 228 1.86 -20.91 -0.75
CA LEU A 228 3.14 -20.22 -0.80
C LEU A 228 3.96 -20.63 -2.03
N LEU A 229 3.99 -21.93 -2.36
CA LEU A 229 4.71 -22.41 -3.54
C LEU A 229 4.08 -21.85 -4.83
N VAL A 230 2.74 -21.90 -4.94
CA VAL A 230 2.01 -21.30 -6.07
C VAL A 230 2.32 -19.79 -6.16
N PHE A 231 2.30 -19.08 -5.03
CA PHE A 231 2.64 -17.67 -4.96
C PHE A 231 4.04 -17.38 -5.51
N ILE A 232 5.05 -18.14 -5.08
CA ILE A 232 6.43 -17.98 -5.55
C ILE A 232 6.51 -18.23 -7.06
N THR A 233 5.87 -19.28 -7.57
CA THR A 233 5.90 -19.59 -9.02
C THR A 233 5.25 -18.51 -9.89
N ILE A 234 4.11 -17.96 -9.45
CA ILE A 234 3.44 -16.86 -10.17
C ILE A 234 4.31 -15.60 -10.13
N SER A 235 4.91 -15.31 -8.96
CA SER A 235 5.73 -14.12 -8.74
C SER A 235 7.02 -14.13 -9.59
N THR A 236 7.70 -15.28 -9.68
CA THR A 236 8.89 -15.43 -10.53
C THR A 236 8.56 -15.36 -12.01
N LEU A 237 7.47 -16.01 -12.45
CA LEU A 237 7.02 -15.95 -13.85
C LEU A 237 6.68 -14.52 -14.27
N SER A 238 5.97 -13.78 -13.42
CA SER A 238 5.65 -12.38 -13.70
C SER A 238 6.85 -11.45 -13.60
N LEU A 239 7.88 -11.78 -12.82
CA LEU A 239 9.16 -11.04 -12.81
C LEU A 239 9.91 -11.23 -14.14
N LEU A 240 9.92 -12.45 -14.69
CA LEU A 240 10.53 -12.76 -16.00
C LEU A 240 9.81 -12.06 -17.17
N TRP A 241 8.51 -11.82 -17.03
CA TRP A 241 7.72 -11.11 -18.04
C TRP A 241 8.10 -9.63 -18.17
N ILE A 242 8.54 -8.98 -17.09
CA ILE A 242 8.84 -7.54 -17.08
C ILE A 242 9.97 -7.17 -18.07
N PRO A 243 11.16 -7.82 -18.05
CA PRO A 243 12.21 -7.55 -19.04
C PRO A 243 11.77 -7.77 -20.48
N LEU A 244 10.95 -8.78 -20.75
CA LEU A 244 10.46 -9.08 -22.10
C LEU A 244 9.63 -7.91 -22.66
N GLN A 245 8.88 -7.22 -21.81
CA GLN A 245 8.15 -6.01 -22.17
C GLN A 245 9.06 -4.78 -22.32
N LEU A 246 10.17 -4.73 -21.58
CA LEU A 246 11.13 -3.62 -21.69
C LEU A 246 12.03 -3.72 -22.93
N VAL A 247 12.36 -4.93 -23.41
CA VAL A 247 13.15 -5.12 -24.65
C VAL A 247 12.46 -4.46 -25.85
N THR A 248 11.13 -4.49 -25.88
CA THR A 248 10.37 -3.81 -26.95
C THR A 248 10.44 -2.28 -26.89
N LEU A 249 10.97 -1.69 -25.81
CA LEU A 249 11.26 -0.25 -25.69
C LEU A 249 12.65 0.12 -26.22
N GLU A 250 13.55 -0.85 -26.41
CA GLU A 250 14.94 -0.61 -26.82
C GLU A 250 15.03 0.12 -28.17
N THR A 251 14.09 -0.12 -29.07
CA THR A 251 13.98 0.56 -30.37
C THR A 251 13.73 2.06 -30.21
N CYS A 252 13.06 2.52 -29.15
CA CYS A 252 12.84 3.95 -28.94
C CYS A 252 14.06 4.66 -28.33
N PHE A 253 14.85 3.96 -27.50
CA PHE A 253 16.05 4.52 -26.86
C PHE A 253 17.30 4.49 -27.75
N ARG A 254 17.36 3.59 -28.74
CA ARG A 254 18.56 3.36 -29.54
C ARG A 254 18.66 4.26 -30.78
N PHE A 255 17.56 4.82 -31.26
CA PHE A 255 17.49 5.49 -32.57
C PHE A 255 17.30 7.03 -32.51
N ASP A 256 17.43 7.68 -31.34
CA ASP A 256 17.46 9.15 -31.13
C ASP A 256 16.36 10.00 -31.84
N HIS A 257 15.29 9.35 -32.31
CA HIS A 257 14.20 9.98 -33.07
C HIS A 257 12.82 9.79 -32.43
N CYS A 258 12.75 9.52 -31.12
CA CYS A 258 11.48 9.39 -30.44
C CYS A 258 10.85 10.76 -30.11
N ILE A 259 9.59 10.92 -30.50
CA ILE A 259 8.76 12.07 -30.14
C ILE A 259 8.64 12.12 -28.60
N ASN A 260 8.69 13.32 -28.00
CA ASN A 260 8.61 13.52 -26.53
C ASN A 260 7.44 12.78 -25.86
N SER A 261 6.32 12.59 -26.56
CA SER A 261 5.16 11.84 -26.07
C SER A 261 5.44 10.36 -25.87
N ILE A 262 6.17 9.72 -26.78
CA ILE A 262 6.57 8.32 -26.70
C ILE A 262 7.62 8.16 -25.60
N LEU A 263 8.56 9.12 -25.52
CA LEU A 263 9.62 9.12 -24.52
C LEU A 263 9.06 9.21 -23.08
N LEU A 264 8.03 10.04 -22.85
CA LEU A 264 7.30 10.11 -21.58
C LEU A 264 6.77 8.73 -21.13
N LEU A 265 6.12 8.00 -22.03
CA LEU A 265 5.53 6.69 -21.73
C LEU A 265 6.60 5.62 -21.53
N SER A 266 7.66 5.64 -22.35
CA SER A 266 8.79 4.70 -22.23
C SER A 266 9.52 4.89 -20.91
N TYR A 267 9.80 6.13 -20.48
CA TYR A 267 10.38 6.40 -19.16
C TYR A 267 9.43 6.02 -18.03
N GLY A 268 8.13 6.32 -18.15
CA GLY A 268 7.12 5.90 -17.17
C GLY A 268 7.05 4.38 -17.00
N SER A 269 7.08 3.63 -18.11
CA SER A 269 7.13 2.17 -18.12
C SER A 269 8.42 1.64 -17.50
N LEU A 270 9.58 2.20 -17.86
CA LEU A 270 10.87 1.79 -17.31
C LEU A 270 10.93 2.01 -15.79
N VAL A 271 10.53 3.19 -15.31
CA VAL A 271 10.61 3.47 -13.87
C VAL A 271 9.58 2.65 -13.09
N SER A 272 8.35 2.50 -13.59
CA SER A 272 7.36 1.64 -12.95
C SER A 272 7.82 0.18 -12.89
N ALA A 273 8.51 -0.32 -13.92
CA ALA A 273 9.13 -1.65 -13.93
C ALA A 273 10.22 -1.79 -12.86
N LEU A 274 11.13 -0.82 -12.76
CA LEU A 274 12.19 -0.82 -11.75
C LEU A 274 11.63 -0.83 -10.33
N ILE A 275 10.63 0.03 -10.06
CA ILE A 275 9.96 0.08 -8.76
C ILE A 275 9.30 -1.27 -8.47
N LEU A 276 8.60 -1.85 -9.43
CA LEU A 276 7.93 -3.15 -9.27
C LEU A 276 8.94 -4.27 -8.95
N ILE A 277 10.08 -4.33 -9.66
CA ILE A 277 11.15 -5.31 -9.40
C ILE A 277 11.70 -5.13 -7.97
N ILE A 278 12.00 -3.90 -7.56
CA ILE A 278 12.52 -3.60 -6.21
C ILE A 278 11.52 -4.04 -5.14
N VAL A 279 10.23 -3.71 -5.30
CA VAL A 279 9.16 -4.08 -4.37
C VAL A 279 9.03 -5.59 -4.27
N ARG A 280 9.12 -6.32 -5.39
CA ARG A 280 9.05 -7.79 -5.39
C ARG A 280 10.23 -8.45 -4.72
N ILE A 281 11.45 -7.98 -4.98
CA ILE A 281 12.64 -8.47 -4.27
C ILE A 281 12.48 -8.24 -2.76
N TRP A 282 12.02 -7.05 -2.37
CA TRP A 282 11.76 -6.75 -0.96
C TRP A 282 10.68 -7.66 -0.37
N MET A 283 9.62 -7.92 -1.12
CA MET A 283 8.54 -8.81 -0.74
C MET A 283 9.05 -10.25 -0.51
N PHE A 284 9.89 -10.78 -1.40
CA PHE A 284 10.51 -12.09 -1.21
C PHE A 284 11.39 -12.14 0.04
N MET A 285 12.18 -11.10 0.31
CA MET A 285 12.98 -11.02 1.52
C MET A 285 12.10 -11.08 2.79
N GLN A 286 10.95 -10.40 2.79
CA GLN A 286 10.01 -10.46 3.92
C GLN A 286 9.29 -11.80 4.00
N LEU A 287 8.93 -12.38 2.86
CA LEU A 287 8.29 -13.70 2.78
C LEU A 287 9.15 -14.78 3.43
N LEU A 288 10.47 -14.76 3.19
CA LEU A 288 11.40 -15.71 3.83
C LEU A 288 11.41 -15.58 5.35
N LYS A 289 11.26 -14.37 5.88
CA LYS A 289 11.17 -14.15 7.33
C LYS A 289 9.81 -14.62 7.87
N VAL A 290 8.73 -14.35 7.16
CA VAL A 290 7.37 -14.77 7.53
C VAL A 290 7.24 -16.29 7.50
N TYR A 291 7.77 -16.93 6.46
CA TYR A 291 7.74 -18.39 6.29
C TYR A 291 8.43 -19.14 7.42
N LYS A 292 9.55 -18.61 7.94
CA LYS A 292 10.23 -19.19 9.12
C LYS A 292 9.33 -19.25 10.35
N ASN A 293 8.26 -18.46 10.41
CA ASN A 293 7.31 -18.41 11.51
C ASN A 293 6.04 -19.24 11.26
N PHE A 294 5.91 -19.92 10.11
CA PHE A 294 4.77 -20.81 9.84
C PHE A 294 4.77 -22.00 10.82
N GLY A 295 3.60 -22.34 11.34
CA GLY A 295 3.42 -23.44 12.29
C GLY A 295 3.79 -23.11 13.74
N TYR A 296 4.30 -21.90 14.02
CA TYR A 296 4.58 -21.43 15.38
C TYR A 296 3.34 -20.83 16.07
N GLY A 297 2.15 -21.08 15.53
CA GLY A 297 0.89 -20.89 16.22
C GLY A 297 0.28 -19.50 16.08
N LEU A 298 0.60 -18.68 15.09
CA LEU A 298 -0.18 -17.43 14.87
C LEU A 298 -1.66 -17.72 14.57
N ALA A 299 -1.95 -18.83 13.89
CA ALA A 299 -3.31 -19.34 13.68
C ALA A 299 -3.91 -20.06 14.91
N ASP A 300 -3.10 -20.80 15.69
CA ASP A 300 -3.57 -21.71 16.76
C ASP A 300 -3.46 -21.14 18.18
N SER A 301 -2.45 -20.31 18.48
CA SER A 301 -2.15 -19.82 19.83
C SER A 301 -3.03 -18.64 20.27
N ALA A 302 -3.73 -17.98 19.35
CA ALA A 302 -4.81 -17.05 19.69
C ALA A 302 -5.96 -17.74 20.45
N PHE A 303 -6.08 -19.08 20.31
CA PHE A 303 -7.05 -19.89 21.06
C PHE A 303 -6.45 -20.54 22.30
N ILE A 304 -5.18 -20.95 22.27
CA ILE A 304 -4.53 -21.61 23.42
C ILE A 304 -4.35 -20.64 24.60
N GLY A 305 -4.06 -19.36 24.33
CA GLY A 305 -3.98 -18.31 25.36
C GLY A 305 -5.30 -18.14 26.12
N LEU A 306 -6.43 -18.03 25.39
CA LEU A 306 -7.77 -17.90 25.98
C LEU A 306 -8.19 -19.14 26.79
N VAL A 307 -7.87 -20.34 26.30
CA VAL A 307 -8.19 -21.59 27.00
C VAL A 307 -7.32 -21.75 28.26
N SER A 308 -6.06 -21.30 28.23
CA SER A 308 -5.16 -21.36 29.40
C SER A 308 -5.45 -20.31 30.47
N GLU A 309 -5.90 -19.10 30.09
CA GLU A 309 -6.25 -18.04 31.04
C GLU A 309 -7.63 -18.25 31.65
N THR A 310 -8.62 -18.72 30.89
CA THR A 310 -9.93 -19.09 31.46
C THR A 310 -9.81 -20.28 32.41
N THR A 311 -8.97 -21.28 32.12
CA THR A 311 -8.70 -22.38 33.07
C THR A 311 -7.89 -21.91 34.28
N ARG A 312 -6.92 -21.00 34.15
CA ARG A 312 -6.17 -20.46 35.31
C ARG A 312 -6.99 -19.50 36.19
N LEU A 313 -7.87 -18.68 35.60
CA LEU A 313 -8.73 -17.77 36.37
C LEU A 313 -9.90 -18.52 37.03
N LEU A 314 -10.41 -19.58 36.41
CA LEU A 314 -11.40 -20.47 37.04
C LEU A 314 -10.78 -21.34 38.14
N MET A 315 -9.56 -21.88 37.95
CA MET A 315 -8.86 -22.65 39.01
C MET A 315 -8.39 -21.80 40.19
N ARG A 316 -8.11 -20.50 39.98
CA ARG A 316 -7.77 -19.58 41.08
C ARG A 316 -8.99 -19.15 41.90
N SER A 317 -10.20 -19.23 41.33
CA SER A 317 -11.45 -18.98 42.06
C SER A 317 -11.89 -20.15 42.95
N SER A 318 -11.45 -21.38 42.65
CA SER A 318 -11.78 -22.56 43.46
C SER A 318 -10.81 -22.82 44.61
N THR A 319 -9.58 -22.28 44.55
CA THR A 319 -8.58 -22.44 45.62
C THR A 319 -8.64 -21.36 46.70
N TYR A 320 -9.34 -20.24 46.47
CA TYR A 320 -9.52 -19.19 47.49
C TYR A 320 -10.78 -19.34 48.35
N ARG A 321 -11.61 -20.37 48.09
CA ARG A 321 -12.85 -20.64 48.83
C ARG A 321 -12.75 -21.82 49.82
N GLN A 322 -11.58 -22.43 49.96
CA GLN A 322 -11.36 -23.54 50.91
C GLN A 322 -10.44 -23.19 52.09
N SER A 323 -9.99 -21.94 52.23
CA SER A 323 -9.11 -21.52 53.34
C SER A 323 -9.69 -20.43 54.24
N ILE A 324 -11.01 -20.22 54.22
CA ILE A 324 -11.69 -19.27 55.14
C ILE A 324 -12.65 -19.99 56.12
N ASP A 325 -12.93 -21.28 55.92
CA ASP A 325 -13.68 -22.09 56.88
C ASP A 325 -12.76 -23.14 57.54
N CYS A 326 -11.92 -22.70 58.49
CA CYS A 326 -11.36 -23.46 59.63
C CYS A 326 -10.13 -22.75 60.21
N LEU A 327 -10.37 -21.77 61.09
CA LEU A 327 -9.70 -21.49 62.39
C LEU A 327 -9.93 -20.04 62.81
#